data_AF-A0A7C4S5B4-F1
#
_entry.id   AF-A0A7C4S5B4-F1
#
_cell.length_a   1.000
_cell.length_b   1.000
_cell.length_c   1.000
_cell.angle_alpha   90.00
_cell.angle_beta   90.00
_cell.angle_gamma   90.00
#
_symmetry.space_group_name_H-M   'P 1'
#
loop_
_entity.id
_entity.type
_entity.pdbx_description
1 polymer ?
#
loop_
_entity_poly.entity_id
_entity_poly.type
_entity_poly.pdbx_seq_one_letter_code
_entity_poly.pdbx_strand_id
1 'polypeptide(L)'
;MDKIYVFFIGSAGSGKTYLTKAFSDYLEFKKIDHIIVNLDPGAGNLPYSADIDVREWFRIEDIMEKYDVGPNGAQIIASDLIVTKIEDIVDEIDLYNANYVLVDTPGQMELFTLRASSEILIGVLGRNNCVSVFLFDPIVSQQASGFLSLVFLYSSAIMRLNIPQIPVLSKVDILPEHTLRKILEWSQSPEALYDAVSKERGLSLDLFHLLRDLGLFRPLIPVSSRTGEGMDDIYDLIQEIYYSGEDLERILS
;
A
#
# COMPACT_ATOMS: atom_id res chain seq x y z
N MET A 1 -9.65 -4.21 -21.69
CA MET A 1 -9.95 -4.13 -20.25
C MET A 1 -9.03 -3.07 -19.70
N ASP A 2 -9.56 -2.16 -18.90
CA ASP A 2 -8.74 -1.16 -18.24
C ASP A 2 -7.81 -1.84 -17.24
N LYS A 3 -6.56 -1.37 -17.18
CA LYS A 3 -5.52 -1.91 -16.29
C LYS A 3 -5.87 -1.56 -14.85
N ILE A 4 -5.69 -2.49 -13.91
CA ILE A 4 -5.85 -2.22 -12.48
C ILE A 4 -4.46 -1.98 -11.88
N TYR A 5 -4.28 -0.82 -11.26
CA TYR A 5 -3.05 -0.41 -10.59
C TYR A 5 -3.14 -0.70 -9.10
N VAL A 6 -2.27 -1.58 -8.60
CA VAL A 6 -2.24 -2.01 -7.21
C VAL A 6 -1.00 -1.42 -6.54
N PHE A 7 -1.21 -0.39 -5.71
CA PHE A 7 -0.14 0.28 -4.99
C PHE A 7 0.10 -0.37 -3.63
N PHE A 8 1.30 -0.86 -3.36
CA PHE A 8 1.67 -1.36 -2.04
C PHE A 8 2.18 -0.22 -1.18
N ILE A 9 1.46 0.12 -0.11
CA ILE A 9 1.72 1.31 0.72
C ILE A 9 1.83 0.90 2.19
N GLY A 10 2.67 1.58 2.95
CA GLY A 10 2.84 1.32 4.38
C GLY A 10 4.15 1.91 4.87
N SER A 11 4.34 1.90 6.19
CA SER A 11 5.57 2.42 6.82
C SER A 11 6.83 1.70 6.32
N ALA A 12 7.99 2.34 6.50
CA ALA A 12 9.27 1.70 6.20
C ALA A 12 9.42 0.40 7.00
N GLY A 13 9.83 -0.67 6.32
CA GLY A 13 9.96 -1.99 6.93
C GLY A 13 8.66 -2.78 7.08
N SER A 14 7.48 -2.23 6.75
CA SER A 14 6.20 -2.98 6.79
C SER A 14 6.15 -4.19 5.87
N GLY A 15 6.97 -4.21 4.81
CA GLY A 15 7.12 -5.34 3.89
C GLY A 15 6.60 -5.12 2.48
N LYS A 16 6.34 -3.87 2.04
CA LYS A 16 5.82 -3.50 0.71
C LYS A 16 6.45 -4.31 -0.43
N THR A 17 7.75 -4.16 -0.65
CA THR A 17 8.52 -4.87 -1.68
C THR A 17 8.37 -6.39 -1.65
N TYR A 18 8.35 -6.99 -0.46
CA TYR A 18 8.18 -8.44 -0.33
C TYR A 18 6.73 -8.87 -0.61
N LEU A 19 5.75 -8.03 -0.27
CA LEU A 19 4.35 -8.28 -0.59
C LEU A 19 4.08 -8.09 -2.09
N THR A 20 4.68 -7.08 -2.73
CA THR A 20 4.66 -6.92 -4.19
C THR A 20 5.15 -8.19 -4.87
N LYS A 21 6.30 -8.72 -4.42
CA LYS A 21 6.83 -10.00 -4.92
C LYS A 21 5.86 -11.16 -4.72
N ALA A 22 5.39 -11.36 -3.49
CA ALA A 22 4.56 -12.52 -3.17
C ALA A 22 3.21 -12.48 -3.89
N PHE A 23 2.67 -11.28 -4.12
CA PHE A 23 1.46 -11.10 -4.89
C PHE A 23 1.70 -11.31 -6.40
N SER A 24 2.87 -10.90 -6.92
CA SER A 24 3.30 -11.25 -8.28
C SER A 24 3.40 -12.79 -8.46
N ASP A 25 4.12 -13.47 -7.56
CA ASP A 25 4.24 -14.93 -7.56
C ASP A 25 2.85 -15.61 -7.51
N TYR A 26 1.92 -15.04 -6.74
CA TYR A 26 0.53 -15.50 -6.68
C TYR A 26 -0.24 -15.30 -8.00
N LEU A 27 -0.16 -14.12 -8.63
CA LEU A 27 -0.81 -13.85 -9.91
C LEU A 27 -0.22 -14.73 -11.03
N GLU A 28 1.10 -14.96 -11.02
CA GLU A 28 1.75 -15.90 -11.94
C GLU A 28 1.20 -17.32 -11.76
N PHE A 29 1.09 -17.80 -10.52
CA PHE A 29 0.49 -19.09 -10.21
C PHE A 29 -0.96 -19.21 -10.71
N LYS A 30 -1.74 -18.12 -10.60
CA LYS A 30 -3.12 -18.04 -11.11
C LYS A 30 -3.21 -17.80 -12.63
N LYS A 31 -2.06 -17.62 -13.32
CA LYS A 31 -1.96 -17.29 -14.75
C LYS A 31 -2.69 -16.01 -15.11
N ILE A 32 -2.54 -15.00 -14.26
CA ILE A 32 -3.09 -13.67 -14.46
C ILE A 32 -1.96 -12.75 -14.93
N ASP A 33 -2.14 -12.15 -16.11
CA ASP A 33 -1.14 -11.27 -16.71
C ASP A 33 -0.97 -9.99 -15.87
N HIS A 34 0.28 -9.74 -15.46
CA HIS A 34 0.65 -8.61 -14.63
C HIS A 34 2.08 -8.13 -14.94
N ILE A 35 2.39 -6.91 -14.52
CA ILE A 35 3.76 -6.35 -14.51
C ILE A 35 4.07 -5.72 -13.15
N ILE A 36 5.34 -5.52 -12.86
CA ILE A 36 5.83 -4.86 -11.65
C ILE A 36 6.52 -3.54 -11.99
N VAL A 37 6.08 -2.47 -11.33
CA VAL A 37 6.70 -1.15 -11.39
C VAL A 37 7.35 -0.85 -10.04
N ASN A 38 8.67 -0.64 -10.03
CA ASN A 38 9.36 -0.11 -8.86
C ASN A 38 9.39 1.43 -8.93
N LEU A 39 8.71 2.08 -7.98
CA LEU A 39 8.75 3.54 -7.82
C LEU A 39 9.64 3.99 -6.65
N ASP A 40 10.34 3.08 -5.96
CA ASP A 40 11.29 3.45 -4.91
C ASP A 40 12.69 3.70 -5.49
N PRO A 41 13.15 4.96 -5.61
CA PRO A 41 14.50 5.26 -6.08
C PRO A 41 15.56 4.84 -5.05
N GLY A 42 15.19 4.72 -3.77
CA GLY A 42 16.06 4.30 -2.68
C GLY A 42 16.10 2.79 -2.45
N ALA A 43 15.39 1.99 -3.26
CA ALA A 43 15.39 0.54 -3.11
C ALA A 43 16.79 -0.04 -3.40
N GLY A 44 17.29 -0.86 -2.46
CA GLY A 44 18.52 -1.62 -2.61
C GLY A 44 18.34 -2.85 -3.50
N ASN A 45 18.48 -4.05 -2.93
CA ASN A 45 18.24 -5.29 -3.69
C ASN A 45 16.75 -5.63 -3.71
N LEU A 46 16.14 -5.61 -4.90
CA LEU A 46 14.77 -6.05 -5.11
C LEU A 46 14.71 -7.59 -5.18
N PRO A 47 13.72 -8.24 -4.55
CA PRO A 47 13.55 -9.69 -4.58
C PRO A 47 12.76 -10.17 -5.81
N TYR A 48 12.55 -9.30 -6.80
CA TYR A 48 11.91 -9.52 -8.10
C TYR A 48 12.65 -8.72 -9.17
N SER A 49 12.35 -9.02 -10.43
CA SER A 49 12.72 -8.18 -11.58
C SER A 49 11.56 -7.24 -11.87
N ALA A 50 11.80 -5.93 -11.77
CA ALA A 50 10.82 -4.93 -12.16
C ALA A 50 10.79 -4.80 -13.69
N ASP A 51 9.60 -4.70 -14.28
CA ASP A 51 9.43 -4.40 -15.71
C ASP A 51 9.72 -2.94 -16.01
N ILE A 52 9.49 -2.08 -15.02
CA ILE A 52 9.73 -0.63 -15.05
C ILE A 52 10.36 -0.23 -13.71
N ASP A 53 11.53 0.41 -13.73
CA ASP A 53 12.28 0.73 -12.52
C ASP A 53 12.78 2.18 -12.52
N VAL A 54 12.29 2.98 -11.57
CA VAL A 54 12.65 4.41 -11.51
C VAL A 54 14.13 4.67 -11.27
N ARG A 55 14.86 3.66 -10.77
CA ARG A 55 16.31 3.74 -10.54
C ARG A 55 17.12 3.82 -11.84
N GLU A 56 16.52 3.51 -12.98
CA GLU A 56 17.13 3.71 -14.30
C GLU A 56 17.21 5.19 -14.67
N TRP A 57 16.24 6.01 -14.25
CA TRP A 57 16.25 7.46 -14.45
C TRP A 57 16.88 8.23 -13.29
N PHE A 58 16.70 7.75 -12.05
CA PHE A 58 17.05 8.48 -10.83
C PHE A 58 17.91 7.63 -9.89
N ARG A 59 19.22 7.68 -10.09
CA ARG A 59 20.18 7.09 -9.16
C ARG A 59 20.42 8.03 -7.99
N ILE A 60 20.33 7.50 -6.77
CA ILE A 60 20.48 8.28 -5.54
C ILE A 60 21.88 8.89 -5.46
N GLU A 61 22.91 8.15 -5.86
CA GLU A 61 24.30 8.60 -5.85
C GLU A 61 24.51 9.82 -6.76
N ASP A 62 23.96 9.77 -7.98
CA ASP A 62 24.07 10.86 -8.96
C ASP A 62 23.34 12.12 -8.46
N ILE A 63 22.20 11.96 -7.79
CA ILE A 63 21.44 13.07 -7.20
C ILE A 63 22.18 13.67 -6.00
N MET A 64 22.78 12.84 -5.14
CA MET A 64 23.59 13.31 -4.01
C MET A 64 24.74 14.18 -4.49
N GLU A 65 25.47 13.76 -5.53
CA GLU A 65 26.59 14.52 -6.10
C GLU A 65 26.11 15.80 -6.78
N LYS A 66 25.05 15.71 -7.61
CA LYS A 66 24.56 16.85 -8.39
C LYS A 66 23.99 17.98 -7.54
N TYR A 67 23.30 17.64 -6.44
CA TYR A 67 22.59 18.62 -5.60
C TYR A 67 23.30 18.90 -4.26
N ASP A 68 24.45 18.26 -4.00
CA ASP A 68 25.21 18.38 -2.74
C ASP A 68 24.35 18.11 -1.49
N VAL A 69 23.66 16.96 -1.50
CA VAL A 69 22.76 16.53 -0.42
C VAL A 69 23.11 15.16 0.12
N GLY A 70 22.71 14.91 1.37
CA GLY A 70 22.76 13.55 1.94
C GLY A 70 21.68 12.62 1.38
N PRO A 71 21.71 11.32 1.75
CA PRO A 71 20.82 10.29 1.20
C PRO A 71 19.31 10.61 1.33
N ASN A 72 18.88 11.12 2.49
CA ASN A 72 17.48 11.50 2.68
C ASN A 72 17.05 12.66 1.77
N GLY A 73 17.94 13.63 1.56
CA GLY A 73 17.69 14.75 0.65
C GLY A 73 17.59 14.28 -0.79
N ALA A 74 18.47 13.35 -1.19
CA ALA A 74 18.45 12.75 -2.51
C ALA A 74 17.17 11.91 -2.75
N GLN A 75 16.69 11.15 -1.77
CA GLN A 75 15.42 10.42 -1.89
C GLN A 75 14.22 11.35 -2.09
N ILE A 76 14.18 12.48 -1.38
CA ILE A 76 13.14 13.50 -1.56
C ILE A 76 13.21 14.07 -2.98
N ILE A 77 14.40 14.50 -3.41
CA ILE A 77 14.59 15.07 -4.75
C ILE A 77 14.25 14.04 -5.84
N ALA A 78 14.69 12.79 -5.69
CA ALA A 78 14.35 11.71 -6.62
C ALA A 78 12.83 11.51 -6.71
N SER A 79 12.13 11.46 -5.57
CA SER A 79 10.68 11.29 -5.52
C SER A 79 9.93 12.45 -6.17
N ASP A 80 10.45 13.67 -6.06
CA ASP A 80 9.90 14.85 -6.74
C ASP A 80 10.20 14.82 -8.25
N LEU A 81 11.37 14.33 -8.66
CA LEU A 81 11.77 14.22 -10.06
C LEU A 81 11.00 13.14 -10.84
N ILE A 82 10.43 12.13 -10.17
CA ILE A 82 9.56 11.13 -10.80
C ILE A 82 8.42 11.79 -11.60
N VAL A 83 7.93 12.96 -11.15
CA VAL A 83 6.89 13.72 -11.88
C VAL A 83 7.28 14.06 -13.32
N THR A 84 8.59 14.26 -13.56
CA THR A 84 9.13 14.59 -14.89
C THR A 84 9.17 13.39 -15.83
N LYS A 85 8.89 12.19 -15.32
CA LYS A 85 8.93 10.90 -16.01
C LYS A 85 7.59 10.18 -16.01
N ILE A 86 6.51 10.81 -15.55
CA ILE A 86 5.19 10.16 -15.50
C ILE A 86 4.73 9.72 -16.90
N GLU A 87 4.88 10.58 -17.91
CA GLU A 87 4.50 10.23 -19.29
C GLU A 87 5.32 9.03 -19.79
N ASP A 88 6.65 9.05 -19.60
CA ASP A 88 7.53 7.93 -19.97
C ASP A 88 7.11 6.63 -19.24
N ILE A 89 6.79 6.69 -17.94
CA ILE A 89 6.34 5.53 -17.16
C ILE A 89 5.00 4.99 -17.70
N VAL A 90 4.05 5.86 -18.02
CA VAL A 90 2.74 5.46 -18.55
C VAL A 90 2.89 4.81 -19.92
N ASP A 91 3.69 5.43 -20.80
CA ASP A 91 3.97 4.88 -22.12
C ASP A 91 4.62 3.50 -22.02
N GLU A 92 5.58 3.30 -21.10
CA GLU A 92 6.18 1.99 -20.85
C GLU A 92 5.17 0.96 -20.32
N ILE A 93 4.27 1.34 -19.39
CA ILE A 93 3.21 0.47 -18.88
C ILE A 93 2.29 -0.01 -20.01
N ASP A 94 1.98 0.87 -20.95
CA ASP A 94 1.06 0.59 -22.06
C ASP A 94 1.66 -0.30 -23.14
N LEU A 95 2.98 -0.48 -23.18
CA LEU A 95 3.64 -1.48 -24.04
C LEU A 95 3.32 -2.92 -23.62
N TYR A 96 2.94 -3.14 -22.35
CA TYR A 96 2.63 -4.47 -21.83
C TYR A 96 1.14 -4.77 -21.95
N ASN A 97 0.80 -5.92 -22.52
CA ASN A 97 -0.59 -6.43 -22.50
C ASN A 97 -0.91 -7.15 -21.18
N ALA A 98 -0.84 -6.42 -20.06
CA ALA A 98 -1.10 -6.92 -18.71
C ALA A 98 -2.34 -6.26 -18.10
N ASN A 99 -3.13 -7.05 -17.35
CA ASN A 99 -4.33 -6.59 -16.66
C ASN A 99 -4.02 -5.89 -15.34
N TYR A 100 -2.96 -6.33 -14.64
CA TYR A 100 -2.56 -5.77 -13.35
C TYR A 100 -1.19 -5.10 -13.43
N VAL A 101 -1.06 -3.96 -12.76
CA VAL A 101 0.20 -3.25 -12.59
C VAL A 101 0.48 -3.17 -11.10
N LEU A 102 1.47 -3.93 -10.64
CA LEU A 102 1.87 -4.00 -9.24
C LEU A 102 2.90 -2.91 -8.98
N VAL A 103 2.56 -1.92 -8.16
CA VAL A 103 3.39 -0.75 -7.93
C VAL A 103 4.01 -0.82 -6.53
N ASP A 104 5.32 -1.09 -6.46
CA ASP A 104 6.08 -0.95 -5.22
C ASP A 104 6.41 0.52 -4.99
N THR A 105 5.98 1.07 -3.86
CA THR A 105 6.11 2.49 -3.56
C THR A 105 7.32 2.78 -2.66
N PRO A 106 7.84 4.02 -2.64
CA PRO A 106 8.96 4.40 -1.78
C PRO A 106 8.90 3.87 -0.34
N GLY A 107 10.04 3.42 0.18
CA GLY A 107 10.17 2.88 1.53
C GLY A 107 9.56 3.80 2.61
N GLN A 108 9.78 5.11 2.48
CA GLN A 108 9.15 6.14 3.31
C GLN A 108 7.76 6.51 2.76
N MET A 109 6.71 6.20 3.51
CA MET A 109 5.33 6.43 3.10
C MET A 109 5.03 7.91 2.81
N GLU A 110 5.70 8.82 3.51
CA GLU A 110 5.54 10.27 3.36
C GLU A 110 5.98 10.76 1.98
N LEU A 111 7.00 10.12 1.38
CA LEU A 111 7.46 10.45 0.03
C LEU A 111 6.40 10.12 -1.02
N PHE A 112 5.57 9.11 -0.76
CA PHE A 112 4.47 8.77 -1.65
C PHE A 112 3.19 9.52 -1.28
N THR A 113 2.80 9.62 -0.02
CA THR A 113 1.46 10.12 0.38
C THR A 113 1.38 11.65 0.52
N LEU A 114 2.49 12.34 0.78
CA LEU A 114 2.48 13.78 1.02
C LEU A 114 3.02 14.61 -0.14
N ARG A 115 3.69 13.99 -1.11
CA ARG A 115 4.23 14.66 -2.30
C ARG A 115 3.17 14.77 -3.40
N ALA A 116 3.34 15.75 -4.28
CA ALA A 116 2.44 15.97 -5.40
C ALA A 116 2.61 14.91 -6.51
N SER A 117 3.77 14.27 -6.59
CA SER A 117 4.10 13.30 -7.65
C SER A 117 3.14 12.13 -7.69
N SER A 118 2.74 11.58 -6.53
CA SER A 118 1.77 10.48 -6.45
C SER A 118 0.36 10.89 -6.87
N GLU A 119 -0.08 12.09 -6.48
CA GLU A 119 -1.41 12.61 -6.83
C GLU A 119 -1.55 12.81 -8.34
N ILE A 120 -0.49 13.33 -8.97
CA ILE A 120 -0.41 13.49 -10.42
C ILE A 120 -0.37 12.12 -11.09
N LEU A 121 0.50 11.21 -10.63
CA LEU A 121 0.62 9.86 -11.20
C LEU A 121 -0.72 9.11 -11.15
N ILE A 122 -1.36 9.04 -9.99
CA ILE A 122 -2.69 8.42 -9.82
C ILE A 122 -3.74 9.11 -10.71
N GLY A 123 -3.64 10.44 -10.88
CA GLY A 123 -4.51 11.19 -11.78
C GLY A 123 -4.35 10.77 -13.25
N VAL A 124 -3.11 10.62 -13.71
CA VAL A 124 -2.78 10.22 -15.08
C VAL A 124 -3.15 8.77 -15.36
N LEU A 125 -2.92 7.86 -14.40
CA LEU A 125 -3.27 6.43 -14.50
C LEU A 125 -4.80 6.17 -14.42
N GLY A 126 -5.58 7.20 -14.11
CA GLY A 126 -7.02 7.10 -13.90
C GLY A 126 -7.37 6.58 -12.51
N ARG A 127 -7.79 7.48 -11.62
CA ARG A 127 -8.14 7.19 -10.22
C ARG A 127 -9.08 5.99 -10.03
N ASN A 128 -10.03 5.82 -10.93
CA ASN A 128 -11.02 4.73 -10.88
C ASN A 128 -10.41 3.35 -11.18
N ASN A 129 -9.14 3.28 -11.56
CA ASN A 129 -8.41 2.05 -11.84
C ASN A 129 -7.33 1.77 -10.79
N CYS A 130 -7.20 2.63 -9.76
CA CYS A 130 -6.15 2.57 -8.76
C CYS A 130 -6.71 2.08 -7.41
N VAL A 131 -6.08 1.06 -6.83
CA VAL A 131 -6.33 0.59 -5.46
C VAL A 131 -5.01 0.52 -4.72
N SER A 132 -4.99 0.79 -3.42
CA SER A 132 -3.81 0.52 -2.60
C SER A 132 -4.02 -0.63 -1.63
N VAL A 133 -3.02 -1.48 -1.48
CA VAL A 133 -2.89 -2.42 -0.37
C VAL A 133 -2.07 -1.72 0.71
N PHE A 134 -2.70 -1.39 1.85
CA PHE A 134 -2.06 -0.66 2.95
C PHE A 134 -1.60 -1.62 4.05
N LEU A 135 -0.29 -1.72 4.26
CA LEU A 135 0.33 -2.65 5.19
C LEU A 135 0.44 -2.04 6.60
N PHE A 136 -0.25 -2.67 7.54
CA PHE A 136 -0.09 -2.46 8.97
C PHE A 136 1.10 -3.28 9.47
N ASP A 137 2.06 -2.60 10.11
CA ASP A 137 3.19 -3.28 10.73
C ASP A 137 2.73 -4.07 11.97
N PRO A 138 3.03 -5.37 12.05
CA PRO A 138 2.54 -6.22 13.12
C PRO A 138 3.18 -5.95 14.48
N ILE A 139 4.39 -5.38 14.54
CA ILE A 139 5.09 -5.07 15.80
C ILE A 139 4.43 -3.84 16.45
N VAL A 140 4.13 -2.83 15.65
CA VAL A 140 3.43 -1.61 16.12
C VAL A 140 1.97 -1.94 16.45
N SER A 141 1.31 -2.78 15.65
CA SER A 141 -0.10 -3.14 15.82
C SER A 141 -0.41 -3.92 17.11
N GLN A 142 0.58 -4.51 17.80
CA GLN A 142 0.32 -5.30 19.02
C GLN A 142 -0.07 -4.44 20.23
N GLN A 143 0.23 -3.14 20.18
CA GLN A 143 -0.11 -2.14 21.20
C GLN A 143 -1.35 -1.36 20.75
N ALA A 144 -2.25 -1.00 21.66
CA ALA A 144 -3.53 -0.39 21.29
C ALA A 144 -3.32 1.02 20.69
N SER A 145 -2.48 1.87 21.30
CA SER A 145 -2.06 3.15 20.69
C SER A 145 -1.33 2.97 19.37
N GLY A 146 -0.50 1.93 19.24
CA GLY A 146 0.22 1.64 18.00
C GLY A 146 -0.74 1.31 16.86
N PHE A 147 -1.70 0.41 17.12
CA PHE A 147 -2.78 0.09 16.18
C PHE A 147 -3.58 1.34 15.80
N LEU A 148 -4.00 2.14 16.79
CA LEU A 148 -4.75 3.37 16.56
C LEU A 148 -3.97 4.38 15.71
N SER A 149 -2.65 4.50 15.95
CA SER A 149 -1.76 5.36 15.16
C SER A 149 -1.69 4.89 13.71
N LEU A 150 -1.64 3.57 13.47
CA LEU A 150 -1.67 3.02 12.12
C LEU A 150 -3.03 3.23 11.43
N VAL A 151 -4.15 3.12 12.15
CA VAL A 151 -5.48 3.46 11.61
C VAL A 151 -5.53 4.94 11.21
N PHE A 152 -4.93 5.83 12.00
CA PHE A 152 -4.82 7.25 11.65
C PHE A 152 -3.97 7.47 10.39
N LEU A 153 -2.82 6.80 10.27
CA LEU A 153 -1.96 6.87 9.09
C LEU A 153 -2.65 6.32 7.83
N TYR A 154 -3.34 5.18 7.96
CA TYR A 154 -4.18 4.60 6.92
C TYR A 154 -5.24 5.60 6.44
N SER A 155 -5.94 6.23 7.39
CA SER A 155 -6.96 7.24 7.10
C SER A 155 -6.38 8.47 6.40
N SER A 156 -5.21 8.94 6.84
CA SER A 156 -4.48 10.03 6.19
C SER A 156 -4.10 9.67 4.76
N ALA A 157 -3.67 8.43 4.49
CA ALA A 157 -3.35 7.98 3.15
C ALA A 157 -4.58 7.93 2.25
N ILE A 158 -5.74 7.48 2.76
CA ILE A 158 -7.03 7.53 2.04
C ILE A 158 -7.33 8.97 1.62
N MET A 159 -7.27 9.92 2.55
CA MET A 159 -7.59 11.33 2.29
C MET A 159 -6.66 11.97 1.26
N ARG A 160 -5.38 11.62 1.30
CA ARG A 160 -4.35 12.19 0.40
C ARG A 160 -4.41 11.59 -1.00
N LEU A 161 -4.53 10.27 -1.10
CA LEU A 161 -4.48 9.57 -2.38
C LEU A 161 -5.84 9.50 -3.06
N ASN A 162 -6.93 9.54 -2.30
CA ASN A 162 -8.32 9.48 -2.77
C ASN A 162 -8.55 8.32 -3.76
N ILE A 163 -8.16 7.12 -3.32
CA ILE A 163 -8.36 5.83 -3.99
C ILE A 163 -8.82 4.79 -2.96
N PRO A 164 -9.54 3.73 -3.36
CA PRO A 164 -9.86 2.60 -2.48
C PRO A 164 -8.60 2.02 -1.83
N GLN A 165 -8.68 1.66 -0.54
CA GLN A 165 -7.58 1.03 0.18
C GLN A 165 -7.99 -0.26 0.87
N ILE A 166 -7.26 -1.33 0.60
CA ILE A 166 -7.38 -2.65 1.23
C ILE A 166 -6.38 -2.72 2.39
N PRO A 167 -6.81 -2.73 3.66
CA PRO A 167 -5.90 -2.75 4.78
C PRO A 167 -5.49 -4.19 5.14
N VAL A 168 -4.19 -4.43 5.27
CA VAL A 168 -3.62 -5.75 5.53
C VAL A 168 -2.69 -5.72 6.74
N LEU A 169 -2.72 -6.75 7.57
CA LEU A 169 -1.75 -6.96 8.64
C LEU A 169 -0.60 -7.82 8.10
N SER A 170 0.58 -7.24 7.92
CA SER A 170 1.70 -7.95 7.30
C SER A 170 2.45 -8.87 8.27
N LYS A 171 3.23 -9.79 7.71
CA LYS A 171 4.13 -10.72 8.43
C LYS A 171 3.42 -11.48 9.56
N VAL A 172 2.21 -11.98 9.31
CA VAL A 172 1.48 -12.76 10.32
C VAL A 172 2.21 -14.05 10.70
N ASP A 173 3.13 -14.53 9.86
CA ASP A 173 3.98 -15.71 10.09
C ASP A 173 4.89 -15.58 11.33
N ILE A 174 5.21 -14.36 11.76
CA ILE A 174 6.06 -14.12 12.94
C ILE A 174 5.25 -13.81 14.22
N LEU A 175 3.92 -13.70 14.11
CA LEU A 175 3.07 -13.36 15.24
C LEU A 175 2.62 -14.61 16.01
N PRO A 176 2.65 -14.59 17.34
CA PRO A 176 1.93 -15.57 18.14
C PRO A 176 0.42 -15.52 17.82
N GLU A 177 -0.23 -16.68 17.73
CA GLU A 177 -1.65 -16.80 17.36
C GLU A 177 -2.58 -15.95 18.24
N HIS A 178 -2.31 -15.86 19.54
CA HIS A 178 -3.09 -15.02 20.46
C HIS A 178 -2.94 -13.52 20.16
N THR A 179 -1.75 -13.07 19.74
CA THR A 179 -1.50 -11.68 19.35
C THR A 179 -2.20 -11.37 18.03
N LEU A 180 -2.11 -12.27 17.05
CA LEU A 180 -2.82 -12.13 15.77
C LEU A 180 -4.32 -11.97 15.99
N ARG A 181 -4.96 -12.90 16.71
CA ARG A 181 -6.40 -12.83 17.02
C ARG A 181 -6.80 -11.52 17.67
N LYS A 182 -6.01 -11.05 18.64
CA LYS A 182 -6.27 -9.78 19.33
C LYS A 182 -6.27 -8.58 18.37
N ILE A 183 -5.29 -8.51 17.45
CA ILE A 183 -5.21 -7.41 16.47
C ILE A 183 -6.39 -7.47 15.50
N LEU A 184 -6.74 -8.66 15.02
CA LEU A 184 -7.88 -8.84 14.12
C LEU A 184 -9.20 -8.47 14.82
N GLU A 185 -9.37 -8.84 16.08
CA GLU A 185 -10.54 -8.45 16.89
C GLU A 185 -10.64 -6.92 17.03
N TRP A 186 -9.53 -6.22 17.30
CA TRP A 186 -9.50 -4.75 17.31
C TRP A 186 -9.88 -4.12 15.97
N SER A 187 -9.53 -4.76 14.85
CA SER A 187 -9.89 -4.26 13.51
C SER A 187 -11.36 -4.44 13.16
N GLN A 188 -11.99 -5.48 13.72
CA GLN A 188 -13.39 -5.85 13.46
C GLN A 188 -14.37 -5.18 14.42
N SER A 189 -13.94 -4.97 15.67
CA SER A 189 -14.76 -4.43 16.75
C SER A 189 -14.06 -3.23 17.40
N PRO A 190 -14.49 -1.99 17.09
CA PRO A 190 -14.00 -0.80 17.78
C PRO A 190 -14.17 -0.88 19.31
N GLU A 191 -15.21 -1.57 19.79
CA GLU A 191 -15.47 -1.77 21.22
C GLU A 191 -14.35 -2.59 21.89
N ALA A 192 -13.84 -3.63 21.22
CA ALA A 192 -12.71 -4.42 21.74
C ALA A 192 -11.43 -3.58 21.86
N LEU A 193 -11.24 -2.61 20.93
CA LEU A 193 -10.12 -1.68 20.99
C LEU A 193 -10.30 -0.63 22.11
N TYR A 194 -11.53 -0.17 22.36
CA TYR A 194 -11.81 0.84 23.40
C TYR A 194 -11.32 0.41 24.79
N ASP A 195 -11.55 -0.84 25.18
CA ASP A 195 -11.09 -1.35 26.48
C ASP A 195 -9.56 -1.40 26.62
N ALA A 196 -8.86 -1.57 25.49
CA ALA A 196 -7.41 -1.54 25.45
C ALA A 196 -6.87 -0.10 25.46
N VAL A 197 -7.46 0.80 24.67
CA VAL A 197 -7.09 2.22 24.57
C VAL A 197 -7.43 2.99 25.84
N SER A 198 -8.56 2.72 26.50
CA SER A 198 -8.98 3.42 27.73
C SER A 198 -8.03 3.22 28.92
N LYS A 199 -7.23 2.14 28.89
CA LYS A 199 -6.16 1.89 29.87
C LYS A 199 -4.92 2.75 29.61
N GLU A 200 -4.77 3.26 28.39
CA GLU A 200 -3.72 4.16 27.98
C GLU A 200 -4.18 5.61 28.21
N ARG A 201 -3.46 6.38 29.05
CA ARG A 201 -3.85 7.75 29.38
C ARG A 201 -3.52 8.69 28.22
N GLY A 202 -4.41 9.65 27.91
CA GLY A 202 -4.12 10.80 27.05
C GLY A 202 -4.87 10.81 25.71
N LEU A 203 -4.22 11.35 24.68
CA LEU A 203 -4.76 11.64 23.34
C LEU A 203 -5.40 10.43 22.62
N SER A 204 -4.99 9.20 22.98
CA SER A 204 -5.45 7.97 22.32
C SER A 204 -6.96 7.79 22.38
N LEU A 205 -7.62 8.18 23.49
CA LEU A 205 -9.07 8.01 23.61
C LEU A 205 -9.85 8.98 22.72
N ASP A 206 -9.42 10.24 22.65
CA ASP A 206 -10.04 11.25 21.79
C ASP A 206 -9.86 10.88 20.31
N LEU A 207 -8.66 10.41 19.93
CA LEU A 207 -8.38 9.93 18.59
C LEU A 207 -9.22 8.70 18.23
N PHE A 208 -9.41 7.76 19.18
CA PHE A 208 -10.28 6.61 18.99
C PHE A 208 -11.72 7.02 18.68
N HIS A 209 -12.29 7.94 19.46
CA HIS A 209 -13.65 8.41 19.22
C HIS A 209 -13.78 9.09 17.85
N LEU A 210 -12.82 9.93 17.47
CA LEU A 210 -12.80 10.56 16.15
C LEU A 210 -12.76 9.52 15.01
N LEU A 211 -11.85 8.56 15.07
CA LEU A 211 -11.71 7.53 14.03
C LEU A 211 -12.94 6.61 13.95
N ARG A 212 -13.56 6.32 15.10
CA ARG A 212 -14.79 5.53 15.17
C ARG A 212 -15.96 6.28 14.55
N ASP A 213 -16.14 7.54 14.93
CA ASP A 213 -17.27 8.36 14.48
C ASP A 213 -17.20 8.65 12.97
N LEU A 214 -15.99 8.71 12.41
CA LEU A 214 -15.75 8.78 10.96
C LEU A 214 -15.88 7.41 10.26
N GLY A 215 -16.09 6.32 10.99
CA GLY A 215 -16.20 4.97 10.45
C GLY A 215 -14.95 4.54 9.69
N LEU A 216 -13.75 4.82 10.23
CA LEU A 216 -12.47 4.55 9.58
C LEU A 216 -11.85 3.19 9.95
N PHE A 217 -12.43 2.48 10.91
CA PHE A 217 -12.04 1.10 11.20
C PHE A 217 -12.50 0.17 10.08
N ARG A 218 -11.59 -0.68 9.63
CA ARG A 218 -11.81 -1.68 8.59
C ARG A 218 -11.21 -3.00 9.04
N PRO A 219 -11.85 -4.15 8.78
CA PRO A 219 -11.25 -5.45 9.04
C PRO A 219 -9.91 -5.58 8.32
N LEU A 220 -8.88 -6.03 9.04
CA LEU A 220 -7.58 -6.32 8.45
C LEU A 220 -7.56 -7.72 7.84
N ILE A 221 -6.97 -7.85 6.67
CA ILE A 221 -6.61 -9.16 6.10
C ILE A 221 -5.27 -9.60 6.68
N PRO A 222 -5.17 -10.77 7.32
CA PRO A 222 -3.87 -11.31 7.74
C PRO A 222 -3.08 -11.76 6.51
N VAL A 223 -1.86 -11.24 6.33
CA VAL A 223 -1.04 -11.56 5.16
C VAL A 223 0.39 -11.94 5.53
N SER A 224 0.95 -12.90 4.79
CA SER A 224 2.35 -13.31 4.90
C SER A 224 2.96 -13.49 3.53
N SER A 225 3.91 -12.61 3.19
CA SER A 225 4.70 -12.69 1.96
C SER A 225 5.60 -13.94 1.89
N ARG A 226 5.78 -14.65 3.01
CA ARG A 226 6.60 -15.86 3.09
C ARG A 226 5.80 -17.13 2.82
N THR A 227 4.56 -17.18 3.29
CA THR A 227 3.70 -18.37 3.22
C THR A 227 2.65 -18.28 2.12
N GLY A 228 2.39 -17.09 1.58
CA GLY A 228 1.31 -16.83 0.63
C GLY A 228 -0.06 -16.65 1.28
N GLU A 229 -0.12 -16.62 2.62
CA GLU A 229 -1.36 -16.36 3.35
C GLU A 229 -1.93 -14.99 3.00
N GLY A 230 -3.25 -14.94 2.75
CA GLY A 230 -4.00 -13.71 2.48
C GLY A 230 -3.92 -13.17 1.04
N MET A 231 -3.20 -13.83 0.12
CA MET A 231 -3.12 -13.38 -1.28
C MET A 231 -4.43 -13.55 -2.03
N ASP A 232 -5.13 -14.68 -1.80
CA ASP A 232 -6.48 -14.91 -2.34
C ASP A 232 -7.45 -13.83 -1.84
N ASP A 233 -7.44 -13.51 -0.53
CA ASP A 233 -8.30 -12.49 0.05
C ASP A 233 -8.04 -11.07 -0.52
N ILE A 234 -6.77 -10.71 -0.73
CA ILE A 234 -6.42 -9.45 -1.41
C ILE A 234 -7.00 -9.45 -2.83
N TYR A 235 -6.78 -10.52 -3.58
CA TYR A 235 -7.23 -10.62 -4.97
C TYR A 235 -8.76 -10.56 -5.08
N ASP A 236 -9.48 -11.28 -4.21
CA ASP A 236 -10.94 -11.31 -4.17
C ASP A 236 -11.52 -9.92 -3.87
N LEU A 237 -10.94 -9.17 -2.93
CA LEU A 237 -11.37 -7.80 -2.68
C LEU A 237 -11.07 -6.84 -3.85
N ILE A 238 -9.95 -7.04 -4.55
CA ILE A 238 -9.68 -6.28 -5.78
C ILE A 238 -10.75 -6.62 -6.83
N GLN A 239 -11.15 -7.90 -6.96
CA GLN A 239 -12.25 -8.27 -7.86
C GLN A 239 -13.58 -7.65 -7.45
N GLU A 240 -13.87 -7.61 -6.16
CA GLU A 240 -15.09 -7.00 -5.62
C GLU A 240 -15.15 -5.51 -5.97
N ILE A 241 -14.05 -4.78 -5.80
CA ILE A 241 -13.97 -3.35 -6.08
C ILE A 241 -14.24 -3.04 -7.56
N TYR A 242 -13.70 -3.84 -8.50
CA TYR A 242 -13.70 -3.48 -9.92
C TYR A 242 -14.68 -4.24 -10.80
N TYR A 243 -15.04 -5.48 -10.44
CA TYR A 243 -15.86 -6.35 -11.30
C TYR A 243 -17.21 -6.70 -10.69
N SER A 244 -17.39 -6.62 -9.37
CA SER A 244 -18.71 -6.86 -8.75
C SER A 244 -19.69 -5.70 -8.96
N GLY A 245 -19.23 -4.55 -9.46
CA GLY A 245 -20.08 -3.45 -9.92
C GLY A 245 -20.73 -3.68 -11.30
N GLU A 246 -20.10 -4.47 -12.18
CA GLU A 246 -20.62 -4.72 -13.55
C GLU A 246 -21.84 -5.66 -13.56
N ASP A 247 -22.00 -6.51 -12.54
CA ASP A 247 -23.16 -7.40 -12.43
C ASP A 247 -24.45 -6.70 -11.95
N LEU A 248 -24.35 -5.53 -11.32
CA LEU A 248 -25.53 -4.75 -10.88
C LEU A 248 -26.22 -4.01 -12.04
N GLU A 249 -25.49 -3.62 -13.09
CA GLU A 249 -26.08 -2.97 -14.27
C GLU A 249 -26.76 -3.98 -15.22
N ARG A 250 -26.32 -5.25 -15.22
CA ARG A 250 -26.95 -6.33 -16.01
C ARG A 250 -28.24 -6.88 -15.40
N ILE A 251 -28.48 -6.64 -14.11
CA ILE A 251 -29.72 -7.05 -13.42
C ILE A 251 -30.78 -5.94 -13.46
N LEU A 252 -30.40 -4.72 -13.85
CA LEU A 252 -31.29 -3.55 -13.94
C LEU A 252 -31.47 -3.00 -15.37
N SER A 253 -31.04 -3.73 -16.39
CA SER A 253 -31.40 -3.51 -17.81
C SER A 253 -32.32 -4.61 -18.34
#